data_AF-A0A0S3U4T0-F1
#
_entry.id   AF-A0A0S3U4T0-F1
#
_cell.length_a   1.000
_cell.length_b   1.000
_cell.length_c   1.000
_cell.angle_alpha   90.00
_cell.angle_beta   90.00
_cell.angle_gamma   90.00
#
_symmetry.space_group_name_H-M   'P 1'
#
loop_
_entity.id
_entity.type
_entity.pdbx_description
1 polymer ?
#
loop_
_entity_poly.entity_id
_entity_poly.type
_entity_poly.pdbx_seq_one_letter_code
_entity_poly.pdbx_strand_id
1 'polypeptide(L)'
;MTTEELVIQKLRELTPDQQQQVWEFVNALPKPQSSTPPEISPLGKKLRELRAQIVASGEPLLSREELDREIAERRGGVTPWDE
;
A
#
# COMPACT_ATOMS: atom_id res chain seq x y z
N MET A 1 23.09 13.01 -0.37
CA MET A 1 22.03 13.81 0.27
C MET A 1 20.88 12.90 0.63
N THR A 2 20.44 12.92 1.87
CA THR A 2 19.28 12.16 2.34
C THR A 2 17.98 12.93 2.03
N THR A 3 16.84 12.24 2.08
CA THR A 3 15.52 12.88 1.92
C THR A 3 15.29 13.97 2.97
N GLU A 4 15.71 13.72 4.20
CA GLU A 4 15.62 14.69 5.31
C GLU A 4 16.42 15.96 5.00
N GLU A 5 17.66 15.82 4.53
CA GLU A 5 18.52 16.94 4.18
C GLU A 5 17.91 17.81 3.06
N LEU A 6 17.31 17.18 2.04
CA LEU A 6 16.65 17.90 0.94
C LEU A 6 15.43 18.70 1.42
N VAL A 7 14.62 18.13 2.32
CA VAL A 7 13.46 18.81 2.90
C VAL A 7 13.91 20.01 3.73
N ILE A 8 14.93 19.85 4.58
CA ILE A 8 15.47 20.95 5.41
C ILE A 8 16.01 22.07 4.52
N GLN A 9 16.75 21.74 3.47
CA GLN A 9 17.26 22.74 2.54
C GLN A 9 16.11 23.51 1.89
N LYS A 10 15.09 22.81 1.38
CA LYS A 10 13.95 23.45 0.72
C LYS A 10 13.19 24.39 1.65
N LEU A 11 13.00 24.02 2.91
CA LEU A 11 12.32 24.87 3.90
C LEU A 11 13.08 26.17 4.19
N ARG A 12 14.42 26.13 4.17
CA ARG A 12 15.26 27.34 4.37
C ARG A 12 15.21 28.31 3.19
N GLU A 13 14.93 27.82 1.99
CA GLU A 13 14.80 28.64 0.77
C GLU A 13 13.45 29.39 0.70
N LEU A 14 12.47 29.05 1.54
CA LEU A 14 11.12 29.63 1.53
C LEU A 14 11.06 30.99 2.25
N THR A 15 10.14 31.85 1.82
CA THR A 15 9.80 33.09 2.52
C THR A 15 9.11 32.80 3.87
N PRO A 16 9.07 33.77 4.81
CA PRO A 16 8.38 33.58 6.09
C PRO A 16 6.91 33.14 5.95
N ASP A 17 6.18 33.72 4.98
CA ASP A 17 4.78 33.37 4.72
C ASP A 17 4.63 31.92 4.21
N GLN A 18 5.55 31.48 3.35
CA GLN A 18 5.57 30.10 2.84
C GLN A 18 5.95 29.10 3.93
N GLN A 19 6.87 29.46 4.83
CA GLN A 19 7.20 28.64 5.99
C GLN A 19 5.97 28.48 6.91
N GLN A 20 5.20 29.55 7.12
CA GLN A 20 3.96 29.50 7.88
C GLN A 20 2.91 28.58 7.25
N GLN A 21 2.74 28.63 5.92
CA GLN A 21 1.84 27.73 5.19
C GLN A 21 2.25 26.24 5.33
N VAL A 22 3.54 25.94 5.27
CA VAL A 22 4.03 24.58 5.53
C VAL A 22 3.70 24.16 6.95
N TRP A 23 3.85 25.07 7.92
CA TRP A 23 3.55 24.79 9.32
C TRP A 23 2.08 24.46 9.55
N GLU A 24 1.18 25.23 8.93
CA GLU A 24 -0.26 24.97 8.94
C GLU A 24 -0.61 23.63 8.28
N PHE A 25 0.00 23.35 7.12
CA PHE A 25 -0.17 22.06 6.44
C PHE A 25 0.24 20.88 7.32
N VAL A 26 1.43 20.94 7.94
CA VAL A 26 1.93 19.87 8.82
C VAL A 26 1.01 19.66 10.02
N ASN A 27 0.50 20.76 10.62
CA ASN A 27 -0.46 20.67 11.73
C ASN A 27 -1.83 20.12 11.30
N ALA A 28 -2.22 20.33 10.04
CA ALA A 28 -3.45 19.81 9.46
C ALA A 28 -3.32 18.35 9.01
N LEU A 29 -2.10 17.80 8.93
CA LEU A 29 -1.93 16.39 8.61
C LEU A 29 -2.68 15.53 9.63
N PRO A 30 -3.44 14.52 9.20
CA PRO A 30 -4.05 13.60 10.13
C PRO A 30 -2.93 13.00 10.97
N LYS A 31 -3.05 13.15 12.30
CA LYS A 31 -2.16 12.42 13.21
C LYS A 31 -2.24 10.96 12.79
N PRO A 32 -1.10 10.26 12.62
CA PRO A 32 -1.16 8.83 12.37
C PRO A 32 -2.04 8.27 13.46
N GLN A 33 -3.22 7.76 13.07
CA GLN A 33 -4.07 7.10 14.04
C GLN A 33 -3.16 6.05 14.65
N SER A 34 -3.02 6.08 15.97
CA SER A 34 -2.37 5.01 16.71
C SER A 34 -3.23 3.74 16.63
N SER A 35 -3.80 3.43 15.47
CA SER A 35 -4.04 2.06 15.08
C SER A 35 -2.66 1.46 14.91
N THR A 36 -2.19 0.75 15.93
CA THR A 36 -1.29 -0.37 15.68
C THR A 36 -1.79 -1.06 14.40
N PRO A 37 -0.96 -1.14 13.34
CA PRO A 37 -1.35 -1.88 12.15
C PRO A 37 -1.87 -3.22 12.63
N PRO A 38 -3.06 -3.67 12.19
CA PRO A 38 -3.61 -4.93 12.65
C PRO A 38 -2.52 -5.98 12.49
N GLU A 39 -2.23 -6.69 13.59
CA GLU A 39 -1.12 -7.62 13.61
C GLU A 39 -1.32 -8.62 12.47
N ILE A 40 -0.44 -8.55 11.47
CA ILE A 40 -0.60 -9.37 10.27
C ILE A 40 -0.37 -10.80 10.70
N SER A 41 -1.39 -11.65 10.51
CA SER A 41 -1.28 -13.07 10.82
C SER A 41 -0.07 -13.68 10.10
N PRO A 42 0.52 -14.77 10.61
CA PRO A 42 1.60 -15.47 9.92
C PRO A 42 1.25 -15.83 8.46
N LEU A 43 -0.01 -16.22 8.21
CA LEU A 43 -0.52 -16.45 6.86
C LEU A 43 -0.50 -15.17 6.01
N GLY A 44 -0.96 -14.05 6.56
CA GLY A 44 -0.94 -12.76 5.86
C GLY A 44 0.46 -12.29 5.48
N LYS A 45 1.46 -12.54 6.34
CA LYS A 45 2.88 -12.25 6.03
C LYS A 45 3.35 -13.09 4.85
N LYS A 46 3.12 -14.40 4.90
CA LYS A 46 3.48 -15.34 3.82
C LYS A 46 2.81 -15.00 2.49
N LEU A 47 1.52 -14.62 2.50
CA LEU A 47 0.80 -14.22 1.29
C LEU A 47 1.39 -12.94 0.67
N ARG A 48 1.82 -11.97 1.49
CA ARG A 48 2.48 -10.75 1.00
C ARG A 48 3.85 -11.04 0.38
N GLU A 49 4.62 -11.94 0.97
CA GLU A 49 5.90 -12.39 0.43
C GLU A 49 5.72 -13.09 -0.93
N LEU A 50 4.75 -14.01 -1.03
CA LEU A 50 4.41 -14.67 -2.30
C LEU A 50 3.99 -13.67 -3.37
N ARG A 51 3.13 -12.70 -3.02
CA ARG A 51 2.75 -11.62 -3.96
C ARG A 51 3.97 -10.83 -4.43
N ALA A 52 4.90 -10.49 -3.54
CA ALA A 52 6.10 -9.76 -3.89
C ALA A 52 6.99 -10.55 -4.86
N GLN A 53 7.11 -11.87 -4.66
CA GLN A 53 7.86 -12.76 -5.56
C GLN A 53 7.24 -12.80 -6.97
N ILE A 54 5.92 -12.91 -7.09
CA ILE A 54 5.21 -12.91 -8.39
C ILE A 54 5.38 -11.57 -9.11
N VAL A 55 5.24 -10.46 -8.39
CA VAL A 55 5.46 -9.13 -8.99
C VAL A 55 6.92 -8.96 -9.43
N ALA A 56 7.88 -9.46 -8.65
CA ALA A 56 9.30 -9.38 -8.98
C ALA A 56 9.70 -10.29 -10.15
N SER A 57 8.99 -11.39 -10.39
CA SER A 57 9.23 -12.25 -11.56
C SER A 57 8.72 -11.62 -12.86
N GLY A 58 7.96 -10.53 -12.80
CA GLY A 58 7.35 -9.88 -13.95
C GLY A 58 6.12 -10.61 -14.49
N GLU A 59 5.65 -11.65 -13.79
CA GLU A 59 4.41 -12.35 -14.13
C GLU A 59 3.22 -11.45 -13.75
N PRO A 60 2.24 -11.28 -14.65
CA PRO A 60 1.06 -10.48 -14.35
C PRO A 60 0.22 -11.13 -13.25
N LEU A 61 -0.36 -10.32 -12.37
CA LEU A 61 -1.38 -10.79 -11.44
C LEU A 61 -2.68 -11.04 -12.21
N LEU A 62 -3.37 -12.11 -11.87
CA LEU A 62 -4.68 -12.41 -12.44
C LEU A 62 -5.67 -11.27 -12.17
N SER A 63 -6.48 -10.96 -13.17
CA SER A 63 -7.71 -10.18 -12.98
C SER A 63 -8.70 -10.96 -12.12
N ARG A 64 -9.79 -10.28 -11.72
CA ARG A 64 -10.85 -10.97 -10.96
C ARG A 64 -11.47 -12.11 -11.78
N GLU A 65 -11.71 -11.87 -13.06
CA GLU A 65 -12.32 -12.82 -13.98
C GLU A 65 -11.39 -14.02 -14.26
N GLU A 66 -10.09 -13.77 -14.39
CA GLU A 66 -9.09 -14.83 -14.58
C GLU A 66 -8.94 -15.70 -13.34
N LEU A 67 -8.98 -15.09 -12.15
CA LEU A 67 -8.97 -15.81 -10.88
C LEU A 67 -10.22 -16.68 -10.72
N ASP A 68 -11.41 -16.14 -11.03
CA ASP A 68 -12.67 -16.89 -10.94
C ASP A 68 -12.67 -18.08 -11.92
N ARG A 69 -12.10 -17.90 -13.12
CA ARG A 69 -11.89 -18.99 -14.08
C ARG A 69 -10.93 -20.05 -13.54
N GLU A 70 -9.79 -19.66 -13.01
CA GLU A 70 -8.81 -20.60 -12.44
C GLU A 70 -9.43 -21.41 -11.27
N ILE A 71 -10.23 -20.76 -10.41
CA ILE A 71 -10.93 -21.43 -9.32
C ILE A 71 -11.91 -22.48 -9.87
N ALA A 72 -12.69 -22.13 -10.88
CA ALA A 72 -13.65 -23.04 -11.52
C ALA A 72 -12.95 -24.24 -12.19
N GLU A 73 -11.83 -24.00 -12.87
CA GLU A 73 -11.03 -25.02 -13.57
C GLU A 73 -10.30 -25.96 -12.60
N ARG A 74 -9.66 -25.41 -11.54
CA ARG A 74 -8.85 -26.21 -10.60
C ARG A 74 -9.67 -26.97 -9.57
N ARG A 75 -10.89 -26.52 -9.24
CA ARG A 75 -11.74 -27.19 -8.24
C ARG A 75 -12.79 -28.12 -8.82
N GLY A 76 -12.81 -28.33 -10.15
CA GLY A 76 -13.75 -29.24 -10.78
C GLY A 76 -15.19 -28.97 -10.33
N GLY A 77 -15.71 -27.78 -10.65
CA GLY A 77 -17.13 -27.45 -10.46
C GLY A 77 -17.59 -27.35 -9.00
N VAL A 78 -17.39 -26.19 -8.38
CA VAL A 78 -18.36 -25.73 -7.37
C VAL A 78 -19.31 -24.81 -8.13
N THR A 79 -20.55 -25.26 -8.27
CA THR A 79 -21.66 -24.47 -8.82
C THR A 79 -21.73 -23.10 -8.13
N PRO A 80 -22.20 -22.05 -8.83
CA PRO A 80 -22.42 -20.75 -8.21
C PRO A 80 -23.30 -20.95 -6.99
N TRP A 81 -22.92 -20.32 -5.88
CA TRP A 81 -23.79 -20.19 -4.73
C TRP A 81 -25.03 -19.40 -5.20
N ASP A 82 -26.16 -20.09 -5.34
CA ASP A 82 -27.48 -19.43 -5.47
C ASP A 82 -27.78 -18.69 -4.15
N GLU A 83 -28.31 -17.46 -4.29
CA GLU A 83 -28.60 -16.47 -3.23
C GLU A 83 -29.35 -17.00 -2.00
#